data_AF-A0A2M7TMV2-F1
#
_entry.id   AF-A0A2M7TMV2-F1
#
_cell.length_a   1.000
_cell.length_b   1.000
_cell.length_c   1.000
_cell.angle_alpha   90.00
_cell.angle_beta   90.00
_cell.angle_gamma   90.00
#
_symmetry.space_group_name_H-M   'P 1'
#
loop_
_entity.id
_entity.type
_entity.pdbx_description
1 polymer ?
#
loop_
_entity_poly.entity_id
_entity_poly.type
_entity_poly.pdbx_seq_one_letter_code
_entity_poly.pdbx_strand_id
1 'polypeptide(L)'
;MLLAQVILFSFITKPAQKTAAIVGGVGFGIFIDEIGKFITRDNNYFFQPTIALIYVVFVLLFFAFRKLGETRFVNETEYLINALEISKEAILNDLDRNEKEKALSFLKESGQHDNLTRAFMEMFAQEKLADMKSNLVTKAVRRLQNFYLGIARNNWFIKELTVFFILQSLFLITNAVLVGKSFLLPTLASISLPQKLEILSSTIAASFVIVGVLKLRRKRLVAYYDFKKSLLVSILLTQVFAFYDLQLVALSELVFNIA
;
A
#
# COMPACT_ATOMS: atom_id res chain seq x y z
N MET A 1 -17.10 11.97 6.67
CA MET A 1 -16.83 10.91 7.67
C MET A 1 -18.07 10.50 8.45
N LEU A 2 -18.85 11.43 9.02
CA LEU A 2 -20.10 11.10 9.73
C LEU A 2 -21.07 10.25 8.88
N LEU A 3 -21.28 10.59 7.61
CA LEU A 3 -22.10 9.78 6.69
C LEU A 3 -21.65 8.32 6.60
N ALA A 4 -20.35 8.05 6.61
CA ALA A 4 -19.82 6.68 6.58
C ALA A 4 -20.17 5.92 7.87
N GLN A 5 -20.08 6.58 9.03
CA GLN A 5 -20.47 5.99 10.31
C GLN A 5 -21.98 5.70 10.34
N VAL A 6 -22.81 6.62 9.84
CA VAL A 6 -24.26 6.39 9.72
C VAL A 6 -24.53 5.17 8.84
N ILE A 7 -23.88 5.04 7.68
CA ILE A 7 -24.04 3.87 6.81
C ILE A 7 -23.68 2.58 7.55
N LEU A 8 -22.56 2.54 8.29
CA LEU A 8 -22.13 1.35 9.03
C LEU A 8 -23.06 0.99 10.20
N PHE A 9 -23.69 1.98 10.84
CA PHE A 9 -24.65 1.73 11.91
C PHE A 9 -26.05 1.39 11.42
N SER A 10 -26.42 1.88 10.23
CA SER A 10 -27.72 1.60 9.62
C SER A 10 -27.76 0.29 8.82
N PHE A 11 -26.63 -0.15 8.27
CA PHE A 11 -26.58 -1.29 7.36
C PHE A 11 -25.45 -2.26 7.72
N ILE A 12 -25.76 -3.56 7.67
CA ILE A 12 -24.80 -4.63 7.97
C ILE A 12 -24.30 -5.31 6.68
N THR A 13 -24.73 -4.88 5.50
CA THR A 13 -24.40 -5.53 4.23
C THR A 13 -23.02 -5.15 3.71
N LYS A 14 -22.32 -6.07 3.03
CA LYS A 14 -21.01 -5.79 2.41
C LYS A 14 -21.02 -4.61 1.43
N PRO A 15 -22.03 -4.42 0.56
CA PRO A 15 -22.08 -3.24 -0.31
C PRO A 15 -22.13 -1.93 0.48
N ALA A 16 -22.86 -1.89 1.60
CA ALA A 16 -22.92 -0.72 2.47
C ALA A 16 -21.56 -0.47 3.14
N GLN A 17 -20.88 -1.52 3.63
CA GLN A 17 -19.52 -1.41 4.18
C GLN A 17 -18.52 -0.88 3.14
N LYS A 18 -18.57 -1.37 1.89
CA LYS A 18 -17.73 -0.86 0.78
C LYS A 18 -18.01 0.62 0.49
N THR A 19 -19.28 1.00 0.45
CA THR A 19 -19.69 2.39 0.24
C THR A 19 -19.24 3.28 1.38
N ALA A 20 -19.40 2.84 2.63
CA ALA A 20 -18.91 3.53 3.81
C ALA A 20 -17.39 3.69 3.80
N ALA A 21 -16.64 2.67 3.36
CA ALA A 21 -15.19 2.76 3.22
C ALA A 21 -14.78 3.84 2.20
N ILE A 22 -15.48 3.93 1.05
CA ILE A 22 -15.22 4.98 0.06
C ILE A 22 -15.58 6.37 0.62
N VAL A 23 -16.79 6.54 1.16
CA VAL A 23 -17.25 7.83 1.72
C VAL A 23 -16.41 8.26 2.92
N GLY A 24 -15.97 7.30 3.74
CA GLY A 24 -15.09 7.49 4.87
C GLY A 24 -13.70 7.93 4.41
N GLY A 25 -13.13 7.25 3.42
CA GLY A 25 -11.84 7.60 2.81
C GLY A 25 -11.83 8.97 2.14
N VAL A 26 -12.88 9.30 1.37
CA VAL A 26 -13.04 10.64 0.77
C VAL A 26 -13.15 11.71 1.84
N GLY A 27 -13.98 11.47 2.86
CA GLY A 27 -14.12 12.40 3.99
C GLY A 27 -12.82 12.59 4.78
N PHE A 28 -12.03 11.51 4.95
CA PHE A 28 -10.72 11.59 5.57
C PHE A 28 -9.72 12.36 4.69
N GLY A 29 -9.72 12.13 3.38
CA GLY A 29 -8.87 12.85 2.44
C GLY A 29 -9.12 14.37 2.48
N ILE A 30 -10.39 14.79 2.48
CA ILE A 30 -10.77 16.20 2.62
C ILE A 30 -10.30 16.77 3.97
N PHE A 31 -10.44 16.00 5.05
CA PHE A 31 -9.97 16.44 6.37
C PHE A 31 -8.44 16.60 6.43
N ILE A 32 -7.70 15.67 5.83
CA ILE A 32 -6.24 15.72 5.77
C ILE A 32 -5.74 16.88 4.90
N ASP A 33 -6.46 17.24 3.84
CA ASP A 33 -6.13 18.40 3.00
C ASP A 33 -6.20 19.73 3.78
N GLU A 34 -7.10 19.83 4.77
CA GLU A 34 -7.20 21.02 5.62
C GLU A 34 -6.09 21.14 6.68
N ILE A 35 -5.24 20.12 6.86
CA ILE A 35 -4.18 20.13 7.88
C ILE A 35 -3.24 21.34 7.73
N GLY A 36 -2.89 21.74 6.51
CA GLY A 36 -1.98 22.87 6.29
C GLY A 36 -2.50 24.19 6.87
N LYS A 37 -3.82 24.39 6.77
CA LYS A 37 -4.52 25.53 7.33
C LYS A 37 -4.41 25.58 8.86
N PHE A 38 -4.49 24.44 9.53
CA PHE A 38 -4.54 24.41 11.01
C PHE A 38 -3.18 24.28 11.69
N ILE A 39 -2.13 23.92 10.94
CA ILE A 39 -0.76 23.87 11.47
C ILE A 39 -0.15 25.26 11.61
N THR A 40 -0.53 26.19 10.74
CA THR A 40 0.08 27.52 10.66
C THR A 40 -0.79 28.58 11.31
N ARG A 41 -0.18 29.59 11.95
CA ARG A 41 -0.92 30.70 12.58
C ARG A 41 -1.66 31.56 11.56
N ASP A 42 -1.18 31.57 10.32
CA ASP A 42 -1.68 32.35 9.19
C ASP A 42 -2.62 31.56 8.26
N ASN A 43 -3.02 30.34 8.61
CA ASN A 43 -3.95 29.51 7.80
C ASN A 43 -3.43 29.20 6.38
N ASN A 44 -2.13 29.00 6.23
CA ASN A 44 -1.47 28.79 4.95
C ASN A 44 -1.60 27.34 4.46
N TYR A 45 -2.41 27.13 3.41
CA TYR A 45 -2.58 25.83 2.75
C TYR A 45 -1.28 25.25 2.17
N PHE A 46 -0.37 26.10 1.68
CA PHE A 46 0.87 25.69 1.01
C PHE A 46 2.09 25.71 1.94
N PHE A 47 1.86 25.57 3.25
CA PHE A 47 2.95 25.41 4.19
C PHE A 47 3.79 24.19 3.81
N GLN A 48 5.09 24.38 3.56
CA GLN A 48 5.99 23.37 2.98
C GLN A 48 5.90 21.99 3.67
N PRO A 49 5.84 21.88 5.01
CA PRO A 49 5.73 20.59 5.71
C PRO A 49 4.40 19.86 5.52
N THR A 50 3.34 20.52 5.06
CA THR A 50 1.99 19.93 4.98
C THR A 50 1.97 18.68 4.11
N ILE A 51 2.56 18.74 2.91
CA ILE A 51 2.54 17.60 1.97
C ILE A 51 3.35 16.41 2.54
N ALA A 52 4.49 16.69 3.18
CA ALA A 52 5.26 15.65 3.86
C ALA A 52 4.46 14.99 5.00
N LEU A 53 3.71 15.75 5.77
CA LEU A 53 2.84 15.23 6.84
C LEU A 53 1.70 14.38 6.29
N ILE A 54 1.05 14.83 5.21
CA ILE A 54 0.03 14.05 4.50
C ILE A 54 0.62 12.70 4.07
N TYR A 55 1.82 12.71 3.50
CA TYR A 55 2.51 11.50 3.08
C TYR A 55 2.83 10.56 4.26
N VAL A 56 3.33 11.10 5.38
CA VAL A 56 3.57 10.32 6.61
C VAL A 56 2.28 9.68 7.11
N VAL A 57 1.15 10.41 7.09
CA VAL A 57 -0.16 9.86 7.46
C VAL A 57 -0.52 8.68 6.55
N PHE A 58 -0.32 8.79 5.23
CA PHE A 58 -0.55 7.67 4.31
C PHE A 58 0.35 6.46 4.61
N VAL A 59 1.63 6.68 4.89
CA VAL A 59 2.57 5.61 5.25
C VAL A 59 2.14 4.91 6.55
N LEU A 60 1.74 5.69 7.58
CA LEU A 60 1.26 5.14 8.84
C LEU A 60 -0.05 4.36 8.65
N LEU A 61 -0.98 4.87 7.84
CA LEU A 61 -2.21 4.16 7.49
C LEU A 61 -1.92 2.86 6.73
N PHE A 62 -0.97 2.87 5.80
CA PHE A 62 -0.54 1.65 5.11
C PHE A 62 -0.06 0.59 6.09
N PHE A 63 0.80 0.96 7.06
CA PHE A 63 1.25 0.02 8.10
C PHE A 63 0.11 -0.42 9.02
N ALA A 64 -0.79 0.49 9.40
CA ALA A 64 -1.94 0.18 10.24
C ALA A 64 -2.85 -0.85 9.54
N PHE A 65 -3.23 -0.61 8.29
CA PHE A 65 -4.06 -1.54 7.52
C PHE A 65 -3.36 -2.86 7.24
N ARG A 66 -2.06 -2.84 6.96
CA ARG A 66 -1.27 -4.05 6.80
C ARG A 66 -1.29 -4.89 8.08
N LYS A 67 -1.01 -4.27 9.23
CA LYS A 67 -1.02 -4.95 10.53
C LYS A 67 -2.40 -5.51 10.86
N LEU A 68 -3.46 -4.73 10.61
CA LEU A 68 -4.84 -5.17 10.82
C LEU A 68 -5.19 -6.38 9.93
N GLY A 69 -4.77 -6.37 8.66
CA GLY A 69 -5.01 -7.48 7.73
C GLY A 69 -4.23 -8.77 8.04
N GLU A 70 -3.11 -8.67 8.75
CA GLU A 70 -2.30 -9.83 9.17
C GLU A 70 -2.77 -10.44 10.50
N THR A 71 -3.74 -9.84 11.19
CA THR A 71 -4.23 -10.31 12.49
C THR A 71 -4.96 -11.65 12.35
N ARG A 72 -4.47 -12.69 13.03
CA ARG A 72 -5.24 -13.93 13.23
C ARG A 72 -6.21 -13.73 14.39
N PHE A 73 -7.42 -14.25 14.25
CA PHE A 73 -8.41 -14.23 15.31
C PHE A 73 -7.93 -15.13 16.45
N VAL A 74 -8.14 -14.66 17.68
CA VAL A 74 -7.56 -15.28 18.89
C VAL A 74 -8.49 -16.36 19.45
N ASN A 75 -9.80 -16.28 19.16
CA ASN A 75 -10.83 -17.14 19.74
C ASN A 75 -11.53 -18.01 18.69
N GLU A 76 -11.77 -19.29 18.98
CA GLU A 76 -12.56 -20.21 18.15
C GLU A 76 -13.95 -19.64 17.82
N THR A 77 -14.54 -18.91 18.78
CA THR A 77 -15.85 -18.25 18.60
C THR A 77 -15.80 -17.15 17.54
N GLU A 78 -14.68 -16.41 17.44
CA GLU A 78 -14.53 -15.36 16.43
C GLU A 78 -14.51 -15.96 15.02
N TYR A 79 -13.88 -17.11 14.84
CA TYR A 79 -13.89 -17.82 13.56
C TYR A 79 -15.31 -18.23 13.15
N LEU A 80 -16.12 -18.76 14.08
CA LEU A 80 -17.51 -19.12 13.80
C LEU A 80 -18.35 -17.89 13.44
N ILE A 81 -18.21 -16.78 14.17
CA ILE A 81 -18.91 -15.52 13.88
C ILE A 81 -18.52 -14.97 12.50
N ASN A 82 -17.24 -15.03 12.14
CA ASN A 82 -16.78 -14.60 10.81
C ASN A 82 -17.34 -15.50 9.68
N ALA A 83 -17.48 -16.81 9.92
CA ALA A 83 -18.13 -17.71 8.98
C ALA A 83 -19.63 -17.40 8.81
N LEU A 84 -20.32 -17.09 9.91
CA LEU A 84 -21.69 -16.59 9.91
C LEU A 84 -21.81 -15.24 9.15
N GLU A 85 -20.83 -14.35 9.27
CA GLU A 85 -20.86 -13.09 8.52
C GLU A 85 -20.79 -13.33 7.01
N ILE A 86 -19.99 -14.31 6.56
CA ILE A 86 -19.89 -14.69 5.15
C ILE A 86 -21.18 -15.38 4.66
N SER A 87 -21.91 -16.09 5.53
CA SER A 87 -23.15 -16.78 5.12
C SER A 87 -24.24 -15.82 4.64
N LYS A 88 -24.18 -14.54 5.05
CA LYS A 88 -25.05 -13.49 4.51
C LYS A 88 -24.96 -13.39 2.98
N GLU A 89 -23.79 -13.61 2.39
CA GLU A 89 -23.64 -13.58 0.93
C GLU A 89 -24.26 -14.80 0.23
N ALA A 90 -24.31 -15.95 0.92
CA ALA A 90 -25.05 -17.11 0.43
C ALA A 90 -26.54 -16.78 0.33
N ILE A 91 -27.11 -16.15 1.37
CA ILE A 91 -28.51 -15.70 1.39
C ILE A 91 -28.79 -14.69 0.28
N LEU A 92 -27.84 -13.80 -0.04
CA LEU A 92 -27.96 -12.81 -1.10
C LEU A 92 -27.66 -13.35 -2.51
N ASN A 93 -27.36 -14.64 -2.66
CA ASN A 93 -26.91 -15.26 -3.92
C ASN A 93 -25.69 -14.54 -4.55
N ASP A 94 -24.78 -14.04 -3.71
CA ASP A 94 -23.54 -13.35 -4.13
C ASP A 94 -22.28 -14.04 -3.60
N LEU A 95 -22.40 -15.26 -3.08
CA LEU A 95 -21.28 -16.03 -2.53
C LEU A 95 -20.28 -16.42 -3.62
N ASP A 96 -19.09 -15.84 -3.57
CA ASP A 96 -17.99 -16.19 -4.49
C ASP A 96 -17.11 -17.35 -3.97
N ARG A 97 -16.24 -17.86 -4.85
CA ARG A 97 -15.36 -18.99 -4.53
C ARG A 97 -14.36 -18.67 -3.41
N ASN A 98 -13.77 -17.49 -3.42
CA ASN A 98 -12.78 -17.09 -2.41
C ASN A 98 -13.46 -16.94 -1.03
N GLU A 99 -14.67 -16.40 -1.02
CA GLU A 99 -15.47 -16.24 0.19
C GLU A 99 -15.91 -17.60 0.75
N LYS A 100 -16.35 -18.54 -0.10
CA LYS A 100 -16.64 -19.92 0.30
C LYS A 100 -15.40 -20.61 0.89
N GLU A 101 -14.25 -20.51 0.22
CA GLU A 101 -12.99 -21.09 0.70
C GLU A 101 -12.57 -20.47 2.06
N LYS A 102 -12.75 -19.15 2.22
CA LYS A 102 -12.45 -18.44 3.46
C LYS A 102 -13.41 -18.84 4.60
N ALA A 103 -14.71 -18.93 4.34
CA ALA A 103 -15.69 -19.39 5.34
C ALA A 103 -15.40 -20.82 5.80
N LEU A 104 -15.09 -21.73 4.88
CA LEU A 104 -14.69 -23.09 5.21
C LEU A 104 -13.37 -23.14 6.00
N SER A 105 -12.43 -22.24 5.72
CA SER A 105 -11.21 -22.12 6.52
C SER A 105 -11.51 -21.69 7.94
N PHE A 106 -12.42 -20.74 8.14
CA PHE A 106 -12.83 -20.31 9.48
C PHE A 106 -13.57 -21.41 10.25
N LEU A 107 -14.47 -22.16 9.60
CA LEU A 107 -15.17 -23.27 10.23
C LEU A 107 -14.25 -24.44 10.64
N LYS A 108 -13.12 -24.60 9.95
CA LYS A 108 -12.09 -25.60 10.35
C LYS A 108 -11.36 -25.17 11.62
N GLU A 109 -11.10 -23.87 11.77
CA GLU A 109 -10.41 -23.30 12.93
C GLU A 109 -11.35 -23.08 14.13
N SER A 110 -12.67 -23.00 13.93
CA SER A 110 -13.66 -22.72 14.98
C SER A 110 -14.04 -23.93 15.88
N GLY A 111 -13.24 -25.00 15.87
CA GLY A 111 -13.53 -26.23 16.61
C GLY A 111 -14.64 -27.07 15.96
N GLN A 112 -14.29 -28.23 15.41
CA GLN A 112 -15.18 -29.12 14.63
C GLN A 112 -16.31 -29.80 15.45
N HIS A 113 -16.47 -29.43 16.73
CA HIS A 113 -17.31 -30.15 17.70
C HIS A 113 -18.67 -29.49 17.95
N ASP A 114 -18.90 -28.28 17.45
CA ASP A 114 -20.20 -27.61 17.57
C ASP A 114 -21.16 -28.03 16.44
N ASN A 115 -22.43 -28.27 16.78
CA ASN A 115 -23.49 -28.61 15.83
C ASN A 115 -23.68 -27.47 14.80
N LEU A 116 -23.48 -26.22 15.22
CA LEU A 116 -23.57 -25.05 14.34
C LEU A 116 -22.47 -25.06 13.27
N THR A 117 -21.25 -25.41 13.64
CA THR A 117 -20.11 -25.51 12.72
C THR A 117 -20.38 -26.53 11.61
N ARG A 118 -21.01 -27.66 11.94
CA ARG A 118 -21.43 -28.67 10.94
C ARG A 118 -22.54 -28.16 10.03
N ALA A 119 -23.57 -27.53 10.59
CA ALA A 119 -24.67 -26.96 9.81
C ALA A 119 -24.18 -25.93 8.79
N PHE A 120 -23.27 -25.03 9.19
CA PHE A 120 -22.67 -24.07 8.25
C PHE A 120 -21.79 -24.74 7.19
N MET A 121 -21.01 -25.76 7.56
CA MET A 121 -20.21 -26.52 6.57
C MET A 121 -21.09 -27.17 5.51
N GLU A 122 -22.20 -27.80 5.91
CA GLU A 122 -23.15 -28.43 4.98
C GLU A 122 -23.84 -27.40 4.10
N MET A 123 -24.29 -26.27 4.68
CA MET A 123 -24.88 -25.16 3.94
C MET A 123 -23.93 -24.64 2.86
N PHE A 124 -22.69 -24.31 3.23
CA PHE A 124 -21.71 -23.83 2.24
C PHE A 124 -21.36 -24.91 1.21
N ALA A 125 -21.33 -26.19 1.57
CA ALA A 125 -21.04 -27.27 0.62
C ALA A 125 -22.12 -27.37 -0.48
N GLN A 126 -23.39 -27.25 -0.10
CA GLN A 126 -24.54 -27.37 -1.01
C GLN A 126 -24.83 -26.10 -1.81
N GLU A 127 -24.39 -24.94 -1.33
CA GLU A 127 -24.68 -23.67 -1.98
C GLU A 127 -23.99 -23.56 -3.35
N LYS A 128 -24.76 -23.08 -4.34
CA LYS A 128 -24.24 -22.79 -5.68
C LYS A 128 -23.41 -21.52 -5.62
N LEU A 129 -22.21 -21.57 -6.17
CA LEU A 129 -21.36 -20.39 -6.30
C LEU A 129 -22.05 -19.38 -7.22
N ALA A 130 -22.15 -18.15 -6.76
CA ALA A 130 -22.55 -17.05 -7.63
C ALA A 130 -21.48 -16.89 -8.71
N ASP A 131 -21.91 -16.81 -9.97
CA ASP A 131 -21.01 -16.36 -11.03
C ASP A 131 -20.53 -14.96 -10.65
N MET A 132 -19.21 -14.83 -10.46
CA MET A 132 -18.60 -13.59 -9.99
C MET A 132 -19.04 -12.45 -10.91
N LYS A 133 -20.00 -11.63 -10.44
CA LYS A 133 -20.54 -10.53 -11.23
C LYS A 133 -19.37 -9.69 -11.69
N SER A 134 -19.11 -9.70 -12.99
CA SER A 134 -17.93 -9.05 -13.55
C SER A 134 -18.18 -7.55 -13.54
N ASN A 135 -17.97 -6.92 -12.39
CA ASN A 135 -18.00 -5.47 -12.31
C ASN A 135 -16.92 -4.92 -13.25
N LEU A 136 -17.20 -3.77 -13.87
CA LEU A 136 -16.27 -3.10 -14.78
C LEU A 136 -14.89 -2.90 -14.14
N VAL A 137 -14.88 -2.60 -12.83
CA VAL A 137 -13.67 -2.50 -12.01
C VAL A 137 -12.87 -3.81 -12.00
N THR A 138 -13.52 -4.95 -11.77
CA THR A 138 -12.87 -6.26 -11.73
C THR A 138 -12.23 -6.62 -13.08
N LYS A 139 -12.90 -6.27 -14.19
CA LYS A 139 -12.35 -6.45 -15.54
C LYS A 139 -11.13 -5.56 -15.78
N ALA A 140 -11.20 -4.29 -15.37
CA ALA A 140 -10.08 -3.35 -15.50
C ALA A 140 -8.85 -3.82 -14.70
N VAL A 141 -9.05 -4.23 -13.45
CA VAL A 141 -7.98 -4.75 -12.58
C VAL A 141 -7.36 -6.02 -13.16
N ARG A 142 -8.16 -6.98 -13.63
CA ARG A 142 -7.64 -8.21 -14.27
C ARG A 142 -6.86 -7.90 -15.54
N ARG A 143 -7.30 -6.91 -16.34
CA ARG A 143 -6.59 -6.48 -17.55
C ARG A 143 -5.22 -5.88 -17.20
N LEU A 144 -5.16 -5.02 -16.20
CA LEU A 144 -3.92 -4.47 -15.65
C LEU A 144 -2.98 -5.56 -15.14
N GLN A 145 -3.51 -6.52 -14.37
CA GLN A 145 -2.72 -7.63 -13.84
C GLN A 145 -2.14 -8.51 -14.96
N ASN A 146 -2.95 -8.87 -15.96
CA ASN A 146 -2.49 -9.68 -17.08
C ASN A 146 -1.47 -8.93 -17.94
N PHE A 147 -1.64 -7.62 -18.12
CA PHE A 147 -0.67 -6.76 -18.80
C PHE A 147 0.67 -6.72 -18.05
N TYR A 148 0.64 -6.47 -16.74
CA TYR A 148 1.81 -6.49 -15.87
C TYR A 148 2.52 -7.84 -15.89
N LEU A 149 1.79 -8.96 -15.74
CA LEU A 149 2.36 -10.31 -15.82
C LEU A 149 2.94 -10.62 -17.21
N GLY A 150 2.31 -10.12 -18.27
CA GLY A 150 2.82 -10.24 -19.64
C GLY A 150 4.16 -9.54 -19.83
N ILE A 151 4.30 -8.32 -19.30
CA ILE A 151 5.54 -7.55 -19.31
C ILE A 151 6.60 -8.24 -18.44
N ALA A 152 6.26 -8.57 -17.19
CA ALA A 152 7.18 -9.13 -16.21
C ALA A 152 7.72 -10.53 -16.60
N ARG A 153 6.96 -11.30 -17.39
CA ARG A 153 7.40 -12.61 -17.91
C ARG A 153 8.44 -12.49 -19.03
N ASN A 154 8.58 -11.32 -19.65
CA ASN A 154 9.50 -11.15 -20.75
C ASN A 154 10.94 -10.95 -20.25
N ASN A 155 11.91 -11.62 -20.87
CA ASN A 155 13.31 -11.61 -20.41
C ASN A 155 13.98 -10.23 -20.56
N TRP A 156 13.40 -9.33 -21.35
CA TRP A 156 13.86 -7.94 -21.50
C TRP A 156 13.48 -7.07 -20.29
N PHE A 157 12.39 -7.37 -19.58
CA PHE A 157 11.95 -6.59 -18.41
C PHE A 157 13.03 -6.47 -17.34
N ILE A 158 13.76 -7.56 -17.09
CA ILE A 158 14.86 -7.56 -16.11
C ILE A 158 15.97 -6.60 -16.54
N LYS A 159 16.31 -6.56 -17.84
CA LYS A 159 17.33 -5.65 -18.36
C LYS A 159 16.90 -4.21 -18.21
N GLU A 160 15.66 -3.88 -18.60
CA GLU A 160 15.10 -2.55 -18.44
C GLU A 160 15.02 -2.12 -16.99
N LEU A 161 14.51 -2.97 -16.11
CA LEU A 161 14.44 -2.70 -14.67
C LEU A 161 15.83 -2.43 -14.09
N THR A 162 16.84 -3.18 -14.54
CA THR A 162 18.23 -2.98 -14.10
C THR A 162 18.83 -1.69 -14.63
N VAL A 163 18.63 -1.39 -15.93
CA VAL A 163 19.08 -0.14 -16.54
C VAL A 163 18.42 1.05 -15.86
N PHE A 164 17.11 0.96 -15.61
CA PHE A 164 16.33 1.94 -14.87
C PHE A 164 16.93 2.21 -13.49
N PHE A 165 17.13 1.17 -12.66
CA PHE A 165 17.71 1.34 -11.33
C PHE A 165 19.15 1.88 -11.36
N ILE A 166 19.94 1.53 -12.38
CA ILE A 166 21.29 2.10 -12.58
C ILE A 166 21.19 3.60 -12.90
N LEU A 167 20.34 3.99 -13.85
CA LEU A 167 20.12 5.40 -14.21
C LEU A 167 19.60 6.21 -13.03
N GLN A 168 18.64 5.66 -12.28
CA GLN A 168 18.13 6.25 -11.05
C GLN A 168 19.24 6.43 -10.01
N SER A 169 20.09 5.41 -9.80
CA SER A 169 21.21 5.51 -8.87
C SER A 169 22.21 6.57 -9.30
N LEU A 170 22.52 6.65 -10.60
CA LEU A 170 23.37 7.69 -11.17
C LEU A 170 22.78 9.09 -10.92
N PHE A 171 21.48 9.28 -11.18
CA PHE A 171 20.80 10.54 -10.93
C PHE A 171 20.87 10.96 -9.45
N LEU A 172 20.59 10.02 -8.54
CA LEU A 172 20.69 10.25 -7.09
C LEU A 172 22.13 10.60 -6.66
N ILE A 173 23.13 9.88 -7.17
CA ILE A 173 24.54 10.18 -6.89
C ILE A 173 24.93 11.55 -7.42
N THR A 174 24.50 11.92 -8.64
CA THR A 174 24.80 13.25 -9.19
C THR A 174 24.20 14.37 -8.35
N ASN A 175 22.95 14.21 -7.89
CA ASN A 175 22.32 15.17 -6.98
C ASN A 175 23.08 15.23 -5.64
N ALA A 176 23.43 14.08 -5.06
CA ALA A 176 24.22 14.03 -3.83
C ALA A 176 25.58 14.71 -3.97
N VAL A 177 26.28 14.56 -5.11
CA VAL A 177 27.57 15.22 -5.37
C VAL A 177 27.40 16.73 -5.61
N LEU A 178 26.36 17.16 -6.31
CA LEU A 178 26.07 18.59 -6.51
C LEU A 178 25.81 19.28 -5.17
N VAL A 179 24.99 18.66 -4.31
CA VAL A 179 24.76 19.16 -2.95
C VAL A 179 26.03 19.04 -2.10
N GLY A 180 26.79 17.96 -2.20
CA GLY A 180 28.06 17.80 -1.47
C GLY A 180 29.15 18.79 -1.90
N LYS A 181 29.20 19.22 -3.16
CA LYS A 181 30.09 20.30 -3.61
C LYS A 181 29.72 21.65 -2.99
N SER A 182 28.42 21.90 -2.77
CA SER A 182 27.97 23.07 -2.01
C SER A 182 28.42 23.04 -0.54
N PHE A 183 28.69 21.85 0.02
CA PHE A 183 29.21 21.68 1.37
C PHE A 183 30.71 22.02 1.50
N LEU A 184 31.51 21.81 0.44
CA LEU A 184 32.94 22.15 0.42
C LEU A 184 33.22 23.65 0.23
N LEU A 185 32.22 24.41 -0.23
CA LEU A 185 32.29 25.86 -0.39
C LEU A 185 31.64 26.53 0.86
N PRO A 186 32.41 27.18 1.75
CA PRO A 186 31.90 27.70 3.04
C PRO A 186 30.84 28.80 2.90
N THR A 187 30.69 29.37 1.70
CA THR A 187 29.74 30.44 1.38
C THR A 187 28.29 29.98 1.20
N LEU A 188 28.02 28.66 1.20
CA LEU A 188 26.69 28.07 0.97
C LEU A 188 26.22 27.12 2.09
N ALA A 189 26.94 27.06 3.21
CA ALA A 189 26.72 26.07 4.26
C ALA A 189 25.53 26.42 5.19
N SER A 190 24.31 26.29 4.69
CA SER A 190 23.09 26.19 5.50
C SER A 190 22.14 25.12 4.97
N ILE A 191 22.65 23.89 4.81
CA ILE A 191 21.82 22.73 4.44
C ILE A 191 20.86 22.43 5.60
N SER A 192 19.57 22.38 5.29
CA SER A 192 18.52 22.11 6.27
C SER A 192 18.62 20.66 6.79
N LEU A 193 18.10 20.40 8.00
CA LEU A 193 18.07 19.03 8.56
C LEU A 193 17.29 18.03 7.67
N PRO A 194 16.14 18.38 7.07
CA PRO A 194 15.43 17.50 6.12
C PRO A 194 16.30 17.05 4.94
N GLN A 195 17.04 17.98 4.31
CA GLN A 195 17.93 17.67 3.19
C GLN A 195 19.05 16.68 3.57
N LYS A 196 19.61 16.82 4.77
CA LYS A 196 20.62 15.87 5.28
C LYS A 196 20.04 14.46 5.44
N LEU A 197 18.82 14.35 5.95
CA LEU A 197 18.13 13.07 6.13
C LEU A 197 17.70 12.46 4.79
N GLU A 198 17.29 13.29 3.84
CA GLU A 198 17.01 12.86 2.47
C GLU A 198 18.24 12.21 1.84
N ILE A 199 19.39 12.90 1.85
CA ILE A 199 20.66 12.41 1.29
C ILE A 199 21.10 11.11 1.98
N LEU A 200 20.97 11.05 3.31
CA LEU A 200 21.31 9.83 4.05
C LEU A 200 20.43 8.65 3.62
N SER A 201 19.12 8.85 3.56
CA SER A 201 18.16 7.81 3.19
C SER A 201 18.33 7.35 1.74
N SER A 202 18.57 8.29 0.81
CA SER A 202 18.79 7.99 -0.61
C SER A 202 20.12 7.26 -0.84
N THR A 203 21.15 7.58 -0.06
CA THR A 203 22.43 6.84 -0.06
C THR A 203 22.22 5.39 0.40
N ILE A 204 21.43 5.17 1.45
CA ILE A 204 21.08 3.83 1.91
C ILE A 204 20.32 3.08 0.81
N ALA A 205 19.32 3.71 0.19
CA ALA A 205 18.57 3.12 -0.92
C ALA A 205 19.48 2.76 -2.10
N ALA A 206 20.39 3.65 -2.51
CA ALA A 206 21.35 3.42 -3.59
C ALA A 206 22.31 2.27 -3.27
N SER A 207 22.74 2.12 -2.02
CA SER A 207 23.59 1.00 -1.61
C SER A 207 22.91 -0.36 -1.85
N PHE A 208 21.61 -0.46 -1.57
CA PHE A 208 20.82 -1.66 -1.86
C PHE A 208 20.69 -1.93 -3.36
N VAL A 209 20.55 -0.88 -4.20
CA VAL A 209 20.56 -1.05 -5.66
C VAL A 209 21.89 -1.61 -6.14
N ILE A 210 23.01 -1.00 -5.73
CA ILE A 210 24.34 -1.44 -6.15
C ILE A 210 24.57 -2.91 -5.76
N VAL A 211 24.25 -3.27 -4.52
CA VAL A 211 24.33 -4.65 -4.03
C VAL A 211 23.42 -5.59 -4.84
N GLY A 212 22.20 -5.15 -5.18
CA GLY A 212 21.27 -5.87 -6.03
C GLY A 212 21.83 -6.13 -7.44
N VAL A 213 22.37 -5.10 -8.10
CA VAL A 213 22.98 -5.18 -9.44
C VAL A 213 24.17 -6.14 -9.45
N LEU A 214 25.05 -6.07 -8.44
CA LEU A 214 26.20 -6.98 -8.32
C LEU A 214 25.75 -8.45 -8.14
N LYS A 215 24.69 -8.69 -7.39
CA LYS A 215 24.13 -10.03 -7.15
C LYS A 215 23.31 -10.55 -8.33
N LEU A 216 22.81 -9.69 -9.21
CA LEU A 216 21.92 -10.03 -10.33
C LEU A 216 22.51 -11.12 -11.25
N ARG A 217 23.84 -11.10 -11.45
CA ARG A 217 24.55 -12.08 -12.30
C ARG A 217 24.63 -13.48 -11.69
N ARG A 218 24.58 -13.62 -10.37
CA ARG A 218 24.78 -14.91 -9.66
C ARG A 218 23.51 -15.46 -9.02
N LYS A 219 22.71 -14.60 -8.38
CA LYS A 219 21.52 -14.99 -7.61
C LYS A 219 20.38 -13.99 -7.85
N ARG A 220 19.62 -14.20 -8.92
CA ARG A 220 18.51 -13.33 -9.35
C ARG A 220 17.49 -13.06 -8.22
N LEU A 221 17.09 -14.09 -7.49
CA LEU A 221 16.13 -13.95 -6.39
C LEU A 221 16.63 -13.02 -5.27
N VAL A 222 17.91 -13.12 -4.90
CA VAL A 222 18.48 -12.28 -3.84
C VAL A 222 18.59 -10.83 -4.31
N ALA A 223 18.93 -10.60 -5.59
CA ALA A 223 18.94 -9.26 -6.18
C ALA A 223 17.56 -8.58 -6.10
N TYR A 224 16.47 -9.31 -6.36
CA TYR A 224 15.12 -8.76 -6.23
C TYR A 224 14.76 -8.36 -4.80
N TYR A 225 15.20 -9.11 -3.79
CA TYR A 225 15.00 -8.70 -2.40
C TYR A 225 15.75 -7.41 -2.07
N ASP A 226 16.97 -7.23 -2.58
CA ASP A 226 17.73 -5.99 -2.35
C ASP A 226 17.13 -4.81 -3.12
N PHE A 227 16.65 -4.98 -4.36
CA PHE A 227 15.88 -3.94 -5.06
C PHE A 227 14.59 -3.58 -4.32
N LYS A 228 13.87 -4.57 -3.80
CA LYS A 228 12.67 -4.34 -2.98
C LYS A 228 13.02 -3.54 -1.71
N LYS A 229 14.13 -3.84 -1.04
CA LYS A 229 14.58 -3.07 0.14
C LYS A 229 14.91 -1.64 -0.24
N SER A 230 15.62 -1.42 -1.35
CA SER A 230 15.91 -0.08 -1.86
C SER A 230 14.63 0.73 -2.08
N LEU A 231 13.67 0.15 -2.79
CA LEU A 231 12.39 0.79 -3.09
C LEU A 231 11.57 1.07 -1.81
N LEU A 232 11.58 0.14 -0.85
CA LEU A 232 10.95 0.37 0.46
C LEU A 232 11.63 1.52 1.23
N VAL A 233 12.96 1.60 1.24
CA VAL A 233 13.69 2.71 1.88
C VAL A 233 13.36 4.03 1.19
N SER A 234 13.35 4.04 -0.15
CA SER A 234 13.00 5.23 -0.93
C SER A 234 11.58 5.71 -0.62
N ILE A 235 10.58 4.84 -0.75
CA ILE A 235 9.17 5.18 -0.51
C ILE A 235 8.95 5.56 0.96
N LEU A 236 9.50 4.82 1.93
CA LEU A 236 9.16 5.04 3.35
C LEU A 236 9.95 6.17 4.00
N LEU A 237 11.17 6.46 3.52
CA LEU A 237 12.06 7.44 4.15
C LEU A 237 12.41 8.58 3.20
N THR A 238 12.98 8.29 2.03
CA THR A 238 13.46 9.33 1.11
C THR A 238 12.32 10.24 0.64
N GLN A 239 11.20 9.65 0.24
CA GLN A 239 10.05 10.40 -0.25
C GLN A 239 9.45 11.33 0.81
N VAL A 240 9.50 10.98 2.11
CA VAL A 240 9.03 11.87 3.19
C VAL A 240 9.77 13.21 3.17
N PHE A 241 11.10 13.17 3.00
CA PHE A 241 11.92 14.37 2.93
C PHE A 241 11.83 15.04 1.56
N ALA A 242 11.74 14.27 0.48
CA ALA A 242 11.51 14.83 -0.86
C ALA A 242 10.18 15.61 -0.93
N PHE A 243 9.11 15.12 -0.29
CA PHE A 243 7.81 15.83 -0.21
C PHE A 243 7.89 17.12 0.62
N TYR A 244 8.86 17.24 1.53
CA TYR A 244 9.07 18.46 2.30
C TYR A 244 9.68 19.56 1.43
N ASP A 245 10.71 19.24 0.64
CA ASP A 245 11.45 20.22 -0.17
C ASP A 245 10.82 20.42 -1.56
N LEU A 246 10.42 19.35 -2.24
CA LEU A 246 9.93 19.36 -3.62
C LEU A 246 8.39 19.34 -3.73
N GLN A 247 7.67 19.18 -2.62
CA GLN A 247 6.20 19.24 -2.58
C GLN A 247 5.54 18.34 -3.65
N LEU A 248 4.71 18.89 -4.53
CA LEU A 248 4.01 18.13 -5.58
C LEU A 248 4.96 17.58 -6.66
N VAL A 249 6.16 18.14 -6.82
CA VAL A 249 7.15 17.62 -7.77
C VAL A 249 7.63 16.23 -7.34
N ALA A 250 7.74 15.96 -6.04
CA ALA A 250 8.07 14.63 -5.52
C ALA A 250 7.02 13.56 -5.90
N LEU A 251 5.77 13.97 -6.20
CA LEU A 251 4.75 13.04 -6.67
C LEU A 251 5.11 12.40 -8.01
N SER A 252 5.80 13.13 -8.88
CA SER A 252 6.32 12.57 -10.13
C SER A 252 7.33 11.46 -9.85
N GLU A 253 8.27 11.69 -8.94
CA GLU A 253 9.28 10.71 -8.52
C GLU A 253 8.63 9.48 -7.87
N LEU A 254 7.61 9.68 -7.04
CA LEU A 254 6.84 8.58 -6.45
C LEU A 254 6.14 7.74 -7.53
N VAL A 255 5.49 8.36 -8.50
CA VAL A 255 4.85 7.65 -9.63
C VAL A 255 5.88 6.85 -10.42
N PHE A 256 7.06 7.44 -10.68
CA PHE A 256 8.17 6.72 -11.33
C PHE A 256 8.70 5.54 -10.50
N ASN A 257 8.67 5.61 -9.16
CA ASN A 257 9.11 4.52 -8.29
C ASN A 257 8.09 3.38 -8.15
N ILE A 258 6.79 3.68 -8.32
CA ILE A 258 5.70 2.69 -8.16
C ILE A 258 5.36 2.01 -9.50
N ALA A 259 5.58 2.68 -10.63
CA ALA A 259 5.32 2.17 -11.99
C ALA A 259 6.27 1.04 -12.39
#